data_AF-A0A2V4N9F1-F1
#
_entry.id   AF-A0A2V4N9F1-F1
#
_cell.length_a   1.000
_cell.length_b   1.000
_cell.length_c   1.000
_cell.angle_alpha   90.00
_cell.angle_beta   90.00
_cell.angle_gamma   90.00
#
_symmetry.space_group_name_H-M   'P 1'
#
loop_
_entity.id
_entity.type
_entity.pdbx_description
1 polymer ?
#
loop_
_entity_poly.entity_id
_entity_poly.type
_entity_poly.pdbx_seq_one_letter_code
_entity_poly.pdbx_strand_id
1 'polypeptide(L)'
;MVLGIRVTDWPALRAAAVAAVEELDFSGADPAAQRSELLREVSEDPHAALGALLHPDRLIGALPGIEALGGTLELSTTDDFAPDFAELFPLDGEDGEAGDWTLTPRTACLLHTQLLALADAAYDDLEEHGDEPVLPGEDAEWSVFARLPHTTWAMHRSWRRTMARTFDDLAEDLGLGEWPLPRCAAEELALRFALADARQLLTSQPQAVADLMGELPADLYDYDWDGCSDELLGVYDMGVDEEDEEAGVRLEQLLAATHPEGWFLTYDEAEEREPGRGYRR
;
A
#
# COMPACT_ATOMS: atom_id res chain seq x y z
N MET A 1 17.39 -12.80 -13.41
CA MET A 1 17.16 -12.02 -12.18
C MET A 1 16.23 -10.90 -12.58
N VAL A 2 15.06 -10.83 -11.95
CA VAL A 2 14.08 -9.76 -12.18
C VAL A 2 14.11 -8.90 -10.92
N LEU A 3 14.27 -7.59 -11.10
CA LEU A 3 14.25 -6.62 -10.01
C LEU A 3 12.93 -5.86 -10.10
N GLY A 4 12.07 -6.02 -9.10
CA GLY A 4 10.86 -5.19 -8.95
C GLY A 4 11.25 -3.81 -8.43
N ILE A 5 10.78 -2.75 -9.09
CA ILE A 5 11.05 -1.37 -8.68
C ILE A 5 9.70 -0.64 -8.62
N ARG A 6 9.35 -0.11 -7.45
CA ARG A 6 8.23 0.83 -7.29
C ARG A 6 8.78 2.25 -7.28
N VAL A 7 8.14 3.15 -8.04
CA VAL A 7 8.45 4.58 -8.01
C VAL A 7 7.56 5.22 -6.95
N THR A 8 8.15 5.57 -5.81
CA THR A 8 7.45 6.20 -4.67
C THR A 8 7.41 7.73 -4.83
N ASP A 9 8.54 8.34 -5.19
CA ASP A 9 8.66 9.79 -5.43
C ASP A 9 9.04 10.09 -6.89
N TRP A 10 8.03 10.40 -7.71
CA TRP A 10 8.26 10.79 -9.10
C TRP A 10 9.09 12.09 -9.24
N PRO A 11 8.76 13.20 -8.56
CA PRO A 11 9.59 14.41 -8.58
C PRO A 11 11.08 14.17 -8.28
N ALA A 12 11.41 13.38 -7.26
CA ALA A 12 12.80 13.06 -6.90
C ALA A 12 13.45 12.17 -7.95
N LEU A 13 12.76 11.12 -8.41
CA LEU A 13 13.25 10.25 -9.48
C LEU A 13 13.56 11.07 -10.75
N ARG A 14 12.65 11.95 -11.14
CA ARG A 14 12.82 12.83 -12.30
C ARG A 14 14.02 13.75 -12.13
N ALA A 15 14.17 14.39 -10.97
CA ALA A 15 15.30 15.27 -10.71
C ALA A 15 16.64 14.52 -10.79
N ALA A 16 16.69 13.32 -10.20
CA ALA A 16 17.86 12.44 -10.28
C ALA A 16 18.16 12.00 -11.72
N ALA A 17 17.14 11.63 -12.48
CA ALA A 17 17.30 11.23 -13.88
C ALA A 17 17.78 12.38 -14.77
N VAL A 18 17.27 13.60 -14.57
CA VAL A 18 17.75 14.80 -15.29
C VAL A 18 19.22 15.05 -14.99
N ALA A 19 19.63 15.04 -13.71
CA ALA A 19 21.04 15.17 -13.34
C ALA A 19 21.89 14.04 -13.95
N ALA A 20 21.36 12.82 -14.02
CA ALA A 20 22.05 11.70 -14.61
C ALA A 20 22.28 11.88 -16.11
N VAL A 21 21.28 12.37 -16.84
CA VAL A 21 21.40 12.68 -18.27
C VAL A 21 22.39 13.81 -18.52
N GLU A 22 22.53 14.77 -17.61
CA GLU A 22 23.54 15.83 -17.70
C GLU A 22 24.98 15.27 -17.64
N GLU A 23 25.21 14.22 -16.86
CA GLU A 23 26.51 13.56 -16.71
C GLU A 23 26.85 12.56 -17.82
N LEU A 24 25.86 12.15 -18.64
CA LEU A 24 26.10 11.20 -19.73
C LEU A 24 26.93 11.82 -20.87
N ASP A 25 27.85 11.01 -21.39
CA ASP A 25 28.63 11.32 -22.59
C ASP A 25 27.87 10.88 -23.85
N PHE A 26 27.38 11.86 -24.61
CA PHE A 26 26.73 11.63 -25.88
C PHE A 26 27.76 11.67 -27.01
N SER A 27 27.75 10.65 -27.87
CA SER A 27 28.62 10.57 -29.04
C SER A 27 27.81 10.32 -30.32
N GLY A 28 28.33 10.75 -31.48
CA GLY A 28 27.67 10.57 -32.76
C GLY A 28 27.43 11.87 -33.53
N ALA A 29 26.45 11.86 -34.44
CA ALA A 29 26.24 12.90 -35.42
C ALA A 29 25.60 14.18 -34.86
N ASP A 30 24.76 14.08 -33.82
CA ASP A 30 24.17 15.24 -33.13
C ASP A 30 23.96 14.97 -31.62
N PRO A 31 25.04 15.04 -30.82
CA PRO A 31 24.99 14.79 -29.38
C PRO A 31 24.09 15.77 -28.61
N ALA A 32 23.94 17.00 -29.11
CA ALA A 32 23.13 18.03 -28.45
C ALA A 32 21.64 17.72 -28.60
N ALA A 33 21.19 17.36 -29.81
CA ALA A 33 19.80 16.96 -30.03
C ALA A 33 19.45 15.68 -29.28
N GLN A 34 20.35 14.68 -29.26
CA GLN A 34 20.15 13.44 -28.50
C GLN A 34 19.96 13.70 -27.00
N ARG A 35 20.79 14.58 -26.43
CA ARG A 35 20.66 14.98 -25.03
C ARG A 35 19.34 15.69 -24.76
N SER A 36 18.96 16.65 -25.61
CA SER A 36 17.69 17.37 -25.44
C SER A 36 16.48 16.46 -25.52
N GLU A 37 16.50 15.47 -26.42
CA GLU A 37 15.42 14.50 -26.54
C GLU A 37 15.33 13.60 -25.30
N LEU A 38 16.46 13.05 -24.84
CA LEU A 38 16.46 12.21 -23.64
C LEU A 38 16.02 13.00 -22.41
N LEU A 39 16.44 14.27 -22.27
CA LEU A 39 15.98 15.15 -21.19
C LEU A 39 14.46 15.35 -21.20
N ARG A 40 13.84 15.44 -22.39
CA ARG A 40 12.39 15.53 -22.52
C ARG A 40 11.73 14.22 -22.07
N GLU A 41 12.24 13.08 -22.55
CA GLU A 41 11.70 11.75 -22.21
C GLU A 41 11.78 11.47 -20.71
N VAL A 42 12.94 11.64 -20.07
CA VAL A 42 13.09 11.41 -18.61
C VAL A 42 12.30 12.41 -17.76
N SER A 43 11.88 13.54 -18.32
CA SER A 43 11.05 14.53 -17.61
C SER A 43 9.57 14.16 -17.61
N GLU A 44 9.14 13.36 -18.59
CA GLU A 44 7.74 13.05 -18.87
C GLU A 44 7.38 11.60 -18.52
N ASP A 45 8.35 10.69 -18.50
CA ASP A 45 8.14 9.26 -18.34
C ASP A 45 9.04 8.63 -17.25
N PRO A 46 8.47 8.07 -16.17
CA PRO A 46 9.20 7.34 -15.14
C PRO A 46 10.01 6.15 -15.66
N HIS A 47 9.55 5.48 -16.72
CA HIS A 47 10.27 4.37 -17.34
C HIS A 47 11.58 4.86 -17.98
N ALA A 48 11.49 5.91 -18.79
CA ALA A 48 12.67 6.57 -19.37
C ALA A 48 13.62 7.09 -18.29
N ALA A 49 13.08 7.68 -17.21
CA ALA A 49 13.87 8.18 -16.08
C ALA A 49 14.66 7.06 -15.38
N LEU A 50 14.03 5.91 -15.10
CA LEU A 50 14.71 4.73 -14.56
C LEU A 50 15.74 4.18 -15.55
N GLY A 51 15.41 4.13 -16.84
CA GLY A 51 16.32 3.69 -17.90
C GLY A 51 17.61 4.51 -17.94
N ALA A 52 17.51 5.83 -17.78
CA ALA A 52 18.67 6.71 -17.74
C ALA A 52 19.55 6.50 -16.49
N LEU A 53 18.93 6.26 -15.33
CA LEU A 53 19.64 6.01 -14.07
C LEU A 53 20.32 4.63 -14.03
N LEU A 54 19.66 3.63 -14.60
CA LEU A 54 20.13 2.24 -14.63
C LEU A 54 20.97 1.93 -15.88
N HIS A 55 21.35 2.95 -16.66
CA HIS A 55 22.11 2.77 -17.88
C HIS A 55 23.45 2.07 -17.57
N PRO A 56 23.80 0.94 -18.24
CA PRO A 56 24.99 0.15 -17.93
C PRO A 56 26.29 0.97 -17.93
N ASP A 57 26.46 1.87 -18.91
CA ASP A 57 27.66 2.70 -19.01
C ASP A 57 27.81 3.66 -17.83
N ARG A 58 26.69 4.09 -17.22
CA ARG A 58 26.69 4.92 -16.02
C ARG A 58 27.05 4.11 -14.79
N LEU A 59 26.40 2.95 -14.61
CA LEU A 59 26.61 2.07 -13.46
C LEU A 59 28.05 1.52 -13.41
N ILE A 60 28.61 1.16 -14.57
CA ILE A 60 29.91 0.51 -14.69
C ILE A 60 31.03 1.53 -14.91
N GLY A 61 30.78 2.63 -15.63
CA GLY A 61 31.80 3.64 -15.95
C GLY A 61 32.44 4.31 -14.73
N ALA A 62 31.78 4.26 -13.57
CA ALA A 62 32.31 4.75 -12.31
C ALA A 62 33.30 3.79 -11.61
N LEU A 63 33.48 2.55 -12.10
CA LEU A 63 34.25 1.49 -11.43
C LEU A 63 35.62 1.25 -12.10
N PRO A 64 36.75 1.54 -11.41
CA PRO A 64 38.08 1.32 -11.97
C PRO A 64 38.35 -0.14 -12.34
N GLY A 65 38.84 -0.36 -13.56
CA GLY A 65 39.21 -1.69 -14.05
C GLY A 65 38.05 -2.51 -14.63
N ILE A 66 36.87 -1.91 -14.80
CA ILE A 66 35.71 -2.54 -15.43
C ILE A 66 35.33 -1.72 -16.68
N GLU A 67 35.10 -2.41 -17.80
CA GLU A 67 34.68 -1.81 -19.07
C GLU A 67 33.35 -2.43 -19.49
N ALA A 68 32.37 -1.59 -19.82
CA ALA A 68 31.11 -2.06 -20.37
C ALA A 68 31.32 -2.47 -21.84
N LEU A 69 31.09 -3.75 -22.15
CA LEU A 69 31.19 -4.27 -23.52
C LEU A 69 29.84 -4.23 -24.27
N GLY A 70 28.82 -3.67 -23.64
CA GLY A 70 27.43 -3.66 -24.09
C GLY A 70 26.51 -4.44 -23.15
N GLY A 71 25.25 -4.04 -23.12
CA GLY A 71 24.19 -4.69 -22.35
C GLY A 71 22.82 -4.12 -22.73
N THR A 72 21.80 -4.97 -22.70
CA THR A 72 20.41 -4.54 -22.87
C THR A 72 19.75 -4.55 -21.51
N LEU A 73 19.26 -3.40 -21.07
CA LEU A 73 18.33 -3.31 -19.95
C LEU A 73 16.93 -3.29 -20.54
N GLU A 74 16.13 -4.29 -20.22
CA GLU A 74 14.70 -4.31 -20.54
C GLU A 74 13.94 -3.92 -19.30
N LEU A 75 13.26 -2.77 -19.37
CA LEU A 75 12.31 -2.32 -18.36
C LEU A 75 10.91 -2.58 -18.90
N SER A 76 10.06 -3.20 -18.08
CA SER A 76 8.64 -3.42 -18.40
C SER A 76 7.81 -2.98 -17.22
N THR A 77 6.74 -2.24 -17.48
CA THR A 77 5.69 -2.01 -16.49
C THR A 77 4.90 -3.31 -16.32
N THR A 78 4.67 -3.73 -15.08
CA THR A 78 3.79 -4.86 -14.77
C THR A 78 2.71 -4.37 -13.83
N ASP A 79 1.46 -4.58 -14.21
CA ASP A 79 0.30 -4.41 -13.32
C ASP A 79 0.10 -5.69 -12.47
N ASP A 80 0.73 -6.80 -12.85
CA ASP A 80 0.58 -8.14 -12.27
C ASP A 80 1.62 -8.47 -11.17
N PHE A 81 2.20 -7.47 -10.49
CA PHE A 81 3.02 -7.78 -9.32
C PHE A 81 2.13 -8.26 -8.17
N ALA A 82 1.91 -9.58 -8.09
CA ALA A 82 1.38 -10.22 -6.90
C ALA A 82 2.53 -10.41 -5.90
N PRO A 83 2.44 -9.88 -4.66
CA PRO A 83 3.47 -10.08 -3.65
C PRO A 83 3.68 -11.57 -3.35
N ASP A 84 4.93 -12.02 -3.26
CA ASP A 84 5.23 -13.37 -2.78
C ASP A 84 5.15 -13.40 -1.25
N PHE A 85 3.96 -13.64 -0.73
CA PHE A 85 3.73 -13.66 0.72
C PHE A 85 4.52 -14.75 1.46
N ALA A 86 4.97 -15.81 0.76
CA ALA A 86 5.83 -16.81 1.40
C ALA A 86 7.25 -16.27 1.64
N GLU A 87 7.76 -15.43 0.73
CA GLU A 87 9.05 -14.74 0.92
C GLU A 87 8.92 -13.56 1.89
N LEU A 88 7.83 -12.80 1.83
CA LEU A 88 7.63 -11.60 2.63
C LEU A 88 7.32 -11.89 4.11
N PHE A 89 6.63 -13.00 4.40
CA PHE A 89 6.23 -13.37 5.77
C PHE A 89 6.70 -14.79 6.14
N PRO A 90 8.01 -15.08 6.12
CA PRO A 90 8.51 -16.44 6.32
C PRO A 90 8.11 -17.00 7.70
N LEU A 91 7.63 -18.25 7.73
CA LEU A 91 7.23 -18.93 8.98
C LEU A 91 8.43 -19.20 9.93
N ASP A 92 9.62 -19.39 9.37
CA ASP A 92 10.86 -19.67 10.10
C ASP A 92 11.83 -18.47 10.00
N GLY A 93 11.46 -17.32 10.56
CA GLY A 93 12.36 -16.16 10.62
C GLY A 93 13.58 -16.45 11.52
N GLU A 94 14.80 -16.13 11.05
CA GLU A 94 16.07 -16.39 11.78
C GLU A 94 16.18 -15.63 13.12
N ASP A 95 15.32 -14.63 13.35
CA ASP A 95 15.37 -13.69 14.49
C ASP A 95 14.23 -13.84 15.50
N GLY A 96 13.28 -14.75 15.29
CA GLY A 96 12.16 -14.97 16.23
C GLY A 96 12.56 -15.87 17.41
N GLU A 97 12.53 -15.35 18.64
CA GLU A 97 12.46 -16.24 19.80
C GLU A 97 11.18 -17.09 19.66
N ALA A 98 11.32 -18.41 19.79
CA ALA A 98 10.18 -19.31 19.66
C ALA A 98 9.08 -18.96 20.68
N GLY A 99 8.00 -18.30 20.23
CA GLY A 99 6.84 -17.97 21.07
C GLY A 99 6.13 -16.65 20.78
N ASP A 100 6.73 -15.72 20.03
CA ASP A 100 6.08 -14.45 19.68
C ASP A 100 5.07 -14.64 18.53
N TRP A 101 3.92 -13.97 18.60
CA TRP A 101 2.90 -14.01 17.54
C TRP A 101 3.47 -13.46 16.23
N THR A 102 3.07 -14.06 15.10
CA THR A 102 3.49 -13.60 13.77
C THR A 102 2.35 -13.64 12.78
N LEU A 103 2.35 -12.68 11.85
CA LEU A 103 1.42 -12.65 10.74
C LEU A 103 1.84 -13.67 9.67
N THR A 104 1.11 -14.77 9.54
CA THR A 104 1.45 -15.85 8.59
C THR A 104 1.27 -15.41 7.12
N PRO A 105 1.99 -16.02 6.15
CA PRO A 105 1.82 -15.73 4.71
C PRO A 105 0.38 -15.76 4.22
N ARG A 106 -0.38 -16.75 4.68
CA ARG A 106 -1.76 -16.97 4.27
C ARG A 106 -2.69 -15.92 4.85
N THR A 107 -2.46 -15.54 6.10
CA THR A 107 -3.22 -14.46 6.76
C THR A 107 -2.91 -13.11 6.09
N ALA A 108 -1.63 -12.80 5.85
CA ALA A 108 -1.19 -11.61 5.13
C ALA A 108 -1.79 -11.53 3.71
N CYS A 109 -1.74 -12.64 2.96
CA CYS A 109 -2.30 -12.72 1.60
C CYS A 109 -3.82 -12.45 1.60
N LEU A 110 -4.55 -13.06 2.54
CA LEU A 110 -6.00 -12.87 2.64
C LEU A 110 -6.36 -11.44 3.04
N LEU A 111 -5.66 -10.85 4.01
CA LEU A 111 -5.85 -9.46 4.42
C LEU A 111 -5.54 -8.48 3.29
N HIS A 112 -4.41 -8.66 2.61
CA HIS A 112 -4.04 -7.87 1.44
C HIS A 112 -5.15 -7.90 0.38
N THR A 113 -5.67 -9.10 0.10
CA THR A 113 -6.76 -9.27 -0.87
C THR A 113 -8.03 -8.54 -0.45
N GLN A 114 -8.39 -8.58 0.84
CA GLN A 114 -9.56 -7.84 1.33
C GLN A 114 -9.37 -6.33 1.31
N LEU A 115 -8.17 -5.85 1.64
CA LEU A 115 -7.85 -4.43 1.58
C LEU A 115 -7.94 -3.92 0.14
N LEU A 116 -7.41 -4.66 -0.85
CA LEU A 116 -7.57 -4.30 -2.26
C LEU A 116 -9.05 -4.30 -2.69
N ALA A 117 -9.82 -5.32 -2.29
CA ALA A 117 -11.24 -5.40 -2.63
C ALA A 117 -12.05 -4.24 -2.00
N LEU A 118 -11.73 -3.85 -0.76
CA LEU A 118 -12.34 -2.69 -0.10
C LEU A 118 -11.93 -1.37 -0.76
N ALA A 119 -10.67 -1.24 -1.18
CA ALA A 119 -10.21 -0.08 -1.93
C ALA A 119 -10.99 0.05 -3.24
N ASP A 120 -11.06 -1.03 -4.04
CA ASP A 120 -11.81 -1.06 -5.30
C ASP A 120 -13.28 -0.70 -5.09
N ALA A 121 -13.94 -1.36 -4.13
CA ALA A 121 -15.33 -1.08 -3.80
C ALA A 121 -15.57 0.37 -3.33
N ALA A 122 -14.62 0.97 -2.60
CA ALA A 122 -14.72 2.36 -2.16
C ALA A 122 -14.49 3.37 -3.32
N TYR A 123 -13.61 3.04 -4.27
CA TYR A 123 -13.45 3.86 -5.48
C TYR A 123 -14.65 3.70 -6.41
N ASP A 124 -15.21 2.49 -6.56
CA ASP A 124 -16.43 2.25 -7.33
C ASP A 124 -17.62 3.04 -6.76
N ASP A 125 -17.83 3.00 -5.44
CA ASP A 125 -18.85 3.84 -4.78
C ASP A 125 -18.63 5.34 -5.08
N LEU A 126 -17.37 5.79 -5.14
CA LEU A 126 -17.03 7.19 -5.44
C LEU A 126 -17.24 7.55 -6.91
N GLU A 127 -17.01 6.63 -7.83
CA GLU A 127 -17.25 6.82 -9.25
C GLU A 127 -18.74 6.85 -9.58
N GLU A 128 -19.52 5.97 -8.96
CA GLU A 128 -20.96 5.86 -9.18
C GLU A 128 -21.72 7.03 -8.58
N HIS A 129 -21.44 7.38 -7.32
CA HIS A 129 -22.25 8.33 -6.56
C HIS A 129 -21.59 9.69 -6.32
N GLY A 130 -20.26 9.78 -6.44
CA GLY A 130 -19.52 11.03 -6.27
C GLY A 130 -19.70 11.68 -4.88
N ASP A 131 -20.30 12.87 -4.86
CA ASP A 131 -20.56 13.67 -3.65
C ASP A 131 -21.96 13.40 -3.06
N GLU A 132 -22.76 12.52 -3.67
CA GLU A 132 -24.12 12.26 -3.19
C GLU A 132 -24.08 11.60 -1.80
N PRO A 133 -24.86 12.12 -0.82
CA PRO A 133 -24.85 11.57 0.52
C PRO A 133 -25.53 10.20 0.54
N VAL A 134 -25.02 9.28 1.37
CA VAL A 134 -25.75 8.04 1.65
C VAL A 134 -27.04 8.40 2.38
N LEU A 135 -28.20 7.98 1.86
CA LEU A 135 -29.48 8.19 2.53
C LEU A 135 -29.89 6.98 3.38
N PRO A 136 -30.63 7.19 4.49
CA PRO A 136 -31.11 6.07 5.31
C PRO A 136 -31.97 5.09 4.51
N GLY A 137 -31.57 3.81 4.50
CA GLY A 137 -32.28 2.74 3.78
C GLY A 137 -31.75 2.45 2.38
N GLU A 138 -30.74 3.19 1.91
CA GLU A 138 -30.01 2.92 0.67
C GLU A 138 -28.73 2.10 0.92
N ASP A 139 -28.58 1.49 2.11
CA ASP A 139 -27.38 0.78 2.53
C ASP A 139 -26.93 -0.33 1.55
N ALA A 140 -27.87 -0.90 0.80
CA ALA A 140 -27.61 -1.95 -0.20
C ALA A 140 -27.10 -1.43 -1.55
N GLU A 141 -27.15 -0.11 -1.78
CA GLU A 141 -26.69 0.56 -3.01
C GLU A 141 -25.23 1.03 -2.92
N TRP A 142 -24.62 0.86 -1.74
CA TRP A 142 -23.24 1.23 -1.44
C TRP A 142 -22.49 0.01 -0.93
N SER A 143 -21.24 -0.14 -1.35
CA SER A 143 -20.40 -1.27 -0.99
C SER A 143 -19.61 -1.01 0.29
N VAL A 144 -19.11 0.22 0.46
CA VAL A 144 -18.23 0.63 1.57
C VAL A 144 -18.80 1.80 2.34
N PHE A 145 -19.20 2.90 1.68
CA PHE A 145 -19.50 4.14 2.42
C PHE A 145 -20.75 4.07 3.30
N ALA A 146 -21.73 3.20 2.99
CA ALA A 146 -22.86 2.95 3.89
C ALA A 146 -22.50 2.16 5.15
N ARG A 147 -21.38 1.41 5.14
CA ARG A 147 -20.89 0.67 6.32
C ARG A 147 -20.26 1.59 7.37
N LEU A 148 -19.89 2.81 6.98
CA LEU A 148 -19.27 3.78 7.88
C LEU A 148 -20.30 4.44 8.80
N PRO A 149 -19.87 5.01 9.95
CA PRO A 149 -20.76 5.74 10.85
C PRO A 149 -21.56 6.83 10.13
N HIS A 150 -22.82 7.04 10.49
CA HIS A 150 -23.72 7.98 9.80
C HIS A 150 -23.20 9.42 9.75
N THR A 151 -22.28 9.80 10.64
CA THR A 151 -21.59 11.09 10.64
C THR A 151 -20.75 11.32 9.39
N THR A 152 -20.36 10.27 8.66
CA THR A 152 -19.56 10.35 7.43
C THR A 152 -20.39 10.39 6.15
N TRP A 153 -21.68 10.07 6.22
CA TRP A 153 -22.51 9.83 5.03
C TRP A 153 -22.61 11.04 4.09
N ALA A 154 -22.48 12.25 4.63
CA ALA A 154 -22.50 13.50 3.87
C ALA A 154 -21.10 14.07 3.57
N MET A 155 -20.02 13.32 3.81
CA MET A 155 -18.66 13.78 3.54
C MET A 155 -18.38 13.86 2.04
N HIS A 156 -17.60 14.87 1.67
CA HIS A 156 -17.27 15.20 0.29
C HIS A 156 -16.31 14.20 -0.36
N ARG A 157 -16.23 14.24 -1.69
CA ARG A 157 -15.44 13.35 -2.55
C ARG A 157 -13.98 13.22 -2.15
N SER A 158 -13.30 14.32 -1.79
CA SER A 158 -11.90 14.23 -1.37
C SER A 158 -11.73 13.48 -0.04
N TRP A 159 -12.66 13.60 0.90
CA TRP A 159 -12.64 12.82 2.13
C TRP A 159 -12.85 11.33 1.82
N ARG A 160 -13.85 11.01 0.99
CA ARG A 160 -14.14 9.65 0.55
C ARG A 160 -12.96 9.01 -0.18
N ARG A 161 -12.29 9.79 -1.03
CA ARG A 161 -11.08 9.36 -1.73
C ARG A 161 -9.92 9.09 -0.78
N THR A 162 -9.75 9.91 0.26
CA THR A 162 -8.76 9.65 1.32
C THR A 162 -9.12 8.39 2.12
N MET A 163 -10.39 8.15 2.42
CA MET A 163 -10.83 6.89 3.06
C MET A 163 -10.60 5.67 2.15
N ALA A 164 -10.86 5.76 0.84
CA ALA A 164 -10.53 4.67 -0.09
C ALA A 164 -9.02 4.39 -0.10
N ARG A 165 -8.20 5.46 -0.03
CA ARG A 165 -6.74 5.36 0.00
C ARG A 165 -6.20 4.70 1.27
N THR A 166 -6.88 4.75 2.43
CA THR A 166 -6.38 4.05 3.63
C THR A 166 -6.34 2.54 3.43
N PHE A 167 -7.25 1.96 2.63
CA PHE A 167 -7.19 0.54 2.28
C PHE A 167 -5.98 0.23 1.40
N ASP A 168 -5.69 1.07 0.40
CA ASP A 168 -4.48 0.96 -0.42
C ASP A 168 -3.21 1.05 0.43
N ASP A 169 -3.15 2.01 1.36
CA ASP A 169 -1.98 2.25 2.19
C ASP A 169 -1.65 1.00 3.05
N LEU A 170 -2.66 0.36 3.64
CA LEU A 170 -2.47 -0.87 4.42
C LEU A 170 -2.16 -2.09 3.53
N ALA A 171 -2.76 -2.17 2.33
CA ALA A 171 -2.41 -3.22 1.37
C ALA A 171 -0.97 -3.05 0.89
N GLU A 172 -0.52 -1.82 0.70
CA GLU A 172 0.84 -1.51 0.30
C GLU A 172 1.87 -1.95 1.35
N ASP A 173 1.59 -1.73 2.63
CA ASP A 173 2.42 -2.22 3.74
C ASP A 173 2.61 -3.75 3.63
N LEU A 174 1.51 -4.49 3.49
CA LEU A 174 1.56 -5.95 3.33
C LEU A 174 2.31 -6.38 2.06
N GLY A 175 2.12 -5.65 0.95
CA GLY A 175 2.82 -5.92 -0.30
C GLY A 175 4.33 -5.64 -0.26
N LEU A 176 4.80 -4.94 0.78
CA LEU A 176 6.21 -4.70 1.08
C LEU A 176 6.77 -5.67 2.15
N GLY A 177 5.95 -6.55 2.71
CA GLY A 177 6.32 -7.43 3.81
C GLY A 177 6.29 -6.74 5.18
N GLU A 178 5.69 -5.56 5.27
CA GLU A 178 5.49 -4.84 6.52
C GLU A 178 4.16 -5.23 7.16
N TRP A 179 4.07 -5.11 8.48
CA TRP A 179 2.80 -5.27 9.19
C TRP A 179 1.94 -4.01 8.94
N PRO A 180 0.64 -4.16 8.66
CA PRO A 180 -0.24 -3.05 8.30
C PRO A 180 -0.68 -2.28 9.56
N LEU A 181 0.26 -1.65 10.25
CA LEU A 181 0.01 -0.95 11.53
C LEU A 181 -0.71 0.39 11.27
N PRO A 182 -1.96 0.55 11.74
CA PRO A 182 -2.73 1.76 11.49
C PRO A 182 -2.09 3.01 12.10
N ARG A 183 -1.91 4.05 11.27
CA ARG A 183 -1.24 5.30 11.68
C ARG A 183 -2.22 6.40 12.06
N CYS A 184 -3.52 6.16 11.89
CA CYS A 184 -4.62 7.05 12.24
C CYS A 184 -5.93 6.27 12.42
N ALA A 185 -6.99 6.95 12.90
CA ALA A 185 -8.29 6.33 13.16
C ALA A 185 -8.96 5.76 11.91
N ALA A 186 -8.79 6.41 10.76
CA ALA A 186 -9.33 5.93 9.49
C ALA A 186 -8.66 4.63 9.04
N GLU A 187 -7.34 4.52 9.17
CA GLU A 187 -6.62 3.27 8.88
C GLU A 187 -7.03 2.15 9.85
N GLU A 188 -7.27 2.45 11.13
CA GLU A 188 -7.69 1.43 12.07
C GLU A 188 -9.09 0.89 11.74
N LEU A 189 -10.00 1.78 11.38
CA LEU A 189 -11.32 1.40 10.89
C LEU A 189 -11.24 0.57 9.60
N ALA A 190 -10.34 0.94 8.68
CA ALA A 190 -10.11 0.22 7.44
C ALA A 190 -9.59 -1.21 7.69
N LEU A 191 -8.61 -1.36 8.58
CA LEU A 191 -8.07 -2.68 8.95
C LEU A 191 -9.13 -3.56 9.63
N ARG A 192 -9.97 -2.98 10.49
CA ARG A 192 -11.10 -3.70 11.11
C ARG A 192 -12.10 -4.21 10.08
N PHE A 193 -12.39 -3.44 9.03
CA PHE A 193 -13.22 -3.93 7.92
C PHE A 193 -12.56 -5.08 7.17
N ALA A 194 -11.26 -4.98 6.87
CA ALA A 194 -10.55 -6.06 6.19
C ALA A 194 -10.51 -7.36 7.01
N LEU A 195 -10.28 -7.27 8.33
CA LEU A 195 -10.33 -8.41 9.25
C LEU A 195 -11.72 -9.06 9.29
N ALA A 196 -12.78 -8.25 9.39
CA ALA A 196 -14.15 -8.74 9.40
C ALA A 196 -14.52 -9.43 8.07
N ASP A 197 -14.19 -8.81 6.94
CA ASP A 197 -14.49 -9.33 5.61
C ASP A 197 -13.68 -10.59 5.30
N ALA A 198 -12.40 -10.66 5.74
CA ALA A 198 -11.55 -11.84 5.60
C ALA A 198 -12.13 -13.04 6.36
N ARG A 199 -12.54 -12.83 7.63
CA ARG A 199 -13.19 -13.84 8.46
C ARG A 199 -14.50 -14.31 7.85
N GLN A 200 -15.30 -13.39 7.32
CA GLN A 200 -16.55 -13.70 6.63
C GLN A 200 -16.31 -14.51 5.35
N LEU A 201 -15.31 -14.13 4.55
CA LEU A 201 -14.96 -14.82 3.31
C LEU A 201 -14.50 -16.26 3.58
N LEU A 202 -13.62 -16.46 4.57
CA LEU A 202 -13.18 -17.78 4.99
C LEU A 202 -14.36 -18.68 5.42
N THR A 203 -15.36 -18.10 6.08
CA THR A 203 -16.54 -18.85 6.55
C THR A 203 -17.52 -19.15 5.42
N SER A 204 -17.78 -18.17 4.55
CA SER A 204 -18.82 -18.25 3.53
C SER A 204 -18.36 -18.91 2.23
N GLN A 205 -17.08 -18.75 1.86
CA GLN A 205 -16.49 -19.24 0.62
C GLN A 205 -15.11 -19.90 0.87
N PRO A 206 -15.03 -20.95 1.70
CA PRO A 206 -13.75 -21.56 2.08
C PRO A 206 -12.97 -22.12 0.88
N GLN A 207 -13.66 -22.58 -0.18
CA GLN A 207 -12.98 -23.05 -1.40
C GLN A 207 -12.31 -21.92 -2.16
N ALA A 208 -12.93 -20.73 -2.24
CA ALA A 208 -12.32 -19.57 -2.89
C ALA A 208 -11.05 -19.13 -2.15
N VAL A 209 -11.07 -19.18 -0.81
CA VAL A 209 -9.86 -18.92 -0.01
C VAL A 209 -8.80 -20.00 -0.24
N ALA A 210 -9.17 -21.28 -0.27
CA ALA A 210 -8.22 -22.35 -0.56
C ALA A 210 -7.57 -22.19 -1.95
N ASP A 211 -8.35 -21.80 -2.96
CA ASP A 211 -7.86 -21.53 -4.30
C ASP A 211 -6.94 -20.30 -4.32
N LEU A 212 -7.27 -19.24 -3.55
CA LEU A 212 -6.44 -18.05 -3.40
C LEU A 212 -5.09 -18.36 -2.72
N MET A 213 -5.08 -19.20 -1.69
CA MET A 213 -3.84 -19.54 -0.97
C MET A 213 -2.86 -20.33 -1.85
N GLY A 214 -3.35 -21.08 -2.85
CA GLY A 214 -2.52 -21.82 -3.79
C GLY A 214 -1.45 -22.68 -3.09
N GLU A 215 -0.18 -22.39 -3.38
CA GLU A 215 0.99 -23.09 -2.85
C GLU A 215 1.61 -22.41 -1.61
N LEU A 216 0.97 -21.37 -1.04
CA LEU A 216 1.48 -20.72 0.17
C LEU A 216 1.59 -21.74 1.32
N PRO A 217 2.67 -21.67 2.13
CA PRO A 217 2.88 -22.60 3.23
C PRO A 217 1.76 -22.48 4.26
N ALA A 218 1.31 -23.63 4.76
CA ALA A 218 0.29 -23.70 5.80
C ALA A 218 0.93 -23.64 7.19
N ASP A 219 0.29 -22.94 8.12
CA ASP A 219 0.67 -22.91 9.52
C ASP A 219 -0.53 -23.14 10.45
N LEU A 220 -0.27 -23.55 11.69
CA LEU A 220 -1.30 -23.80 12.69
C LEU A 220 -1.94 -22.51 13.24
N TYR A 221 -1.24 -21.37 13.11
CA TYR A 221 -1.69 -20.04 13.48
C TYR A 221 -2.29 -19.26 12.30
N ASP A 222 -2.47 -19.90 11.14
CA ASP A 222 -3.20 -19.30 10.01
C ASP A 222 -4.59 -18.83 10.49
N TYR A 223 -4.92 -17.58 10.16
CA TYR A 223 -6.22 -16.96 10.47
C TYR A 223 -6.50 -16.82 11.97
N ASP A 224 -5.46 -16.63 12.78
CA ASP A 224 -5.60 -16.17 14.17
C ASP A 224 -6.08 -14.71 14.22
N TRP A 225 -7.39 -14.52 14.06
CA TRP A 225 -8.03 -13.21 14.00
C TRP A 225 -7.94 -12.45 15.32
N ASP A 226 -7.91 -13.16 16.45
CA ASP A 226 -7.79 -12.56 17.77
C ASP A 226 -6.37 -12.02 17.91
N GLY A 227 -5.33 -12.82 17.60
CA GLY A 227 -3.95 -12.33 17.56
C GLY A 227 -3.72 -11.19 16.56
N CYS A 228 -4.35 -11.22 15.38
CA CYS A 228 -4.32 -10.08 14.45
C CYS A 228 -4.90 -8.80 15.08
N SER A 229 -5.97 -8.94 15.86
CA SER A 229 -6.62 -7.78 16.49
C SER A 229 -5.78 -7.24 17.63
N ASP A 230 -5.14 -8.11 18.41
CA ASP A 230 -4.31 -7.74 19.56
C ASP A 230 -2.98 -7.11 19.13
N GLU A 231 -2.37 -7.60 18.04
CA GLU A 231 -1.02 -7.19 17.63
C GLU A 231 -1.01 -6.08 16.56
N LEU A 232 -2.08 -5.94 15.76
CA LEU A 232 -2.13 -4.93 14.69
C LEU A 232 -2.97 -3.69 15.05
N LEU A 233 -3.86 -3.75 16.04
CA LEU A 233 -4.74 -2.63 16.40
C LEU A 233 -4.33 -2.02 17.75
N GLY A 234 -4.52 -0.70 17.89
CA GLY A 234 -4.24 0.00 19.15
C GLY A 234 -2.75 0.02 19.55
N VAL A 235 -1.84 -0.22 18.59
CA VAL A 235 -0.37 -0.19 18.80
C VAL A 235 0.11 1.19 19.22
N TYR A 236 -0.42 2.24 18.61
CA TYR A 236 -0.09 3.63 18.94
C TYR A 236 -1.13 4.21 19.88
N ASP A 237 -0.68 5.09 20.79
CA ASP A 237 -1.59 5.84 21.66
C ASP A 237 -2.48 6.77 20.83
N MET A 238 -3.79 6.70 21.09
CA MET A 238 -4.81 7.55 20.48
C MET A 238 -5.02 8.87 21.25
N GLY A 239 -4.26 9.11 22.33
CA GLY A 239 -4.38 10.28 23.20
C GLY A 239 -5.63 10.24 24.08
N VAL A 240 -6.17 9.04 24.32
CA VAL A 240 -7.31 8.80 25.21
C VAL A 240 -6.75 8.20 26.50
N ASP A 241 -6.90 8.91 27.63
CA ASP A 241 -6.27 8.65 28.96
C ASP A 241 -6.60 7.28 29.62
N GLU A 242 -7.18 6.32 28.89
CA GLU A 242 -7.64 5.02 29.42
C GLU A 242 -6.88 3.84 28.78
N GLU A 243 -5.67 3.60 29.28
CA GLU A 243 -4.74 2.54 28.83
C GLU A 243 -5.32 1.11 28.95
N ASP A 244 -6.31 0.89 29.82
CA ASP A 244 -6.91 -0.42 30.10
C ASP A 244 -8.15 -0.76 29.23
N GLU A 245 -8.62 0.15 28.36
CA GLU A 245 -9.78 -0.10 27.49
C GLU A 245 -9.42 -0.93 26.25
N GLU A 246 -10.33 -1.81 25.82
CA GLU A 246 -10.20 -2.57 24.56
C GLU A 246 -10.07 -1.60 23.35
N ALA A 247 -9.14 -1.89 22.44
CA ALA A 247 -8.85 -1.02 21.29
C ALA A 247 -10.10 -0.64 20.48
N GLY A 248 -11.07 -1.56 20.35
CA GLY A 248 -12.33 -1.29 19.64
C GLY A 248 -13.18 -0.21 20.30
N VAL A 249 -13.30 -0.25 21.62
CA VAL A 249 -14.04 0.75 22.40
C VAL A 249 -13.34 2.11 22.27
N ARG A 250 -12.01 2.13 22.39
CA ARG A 250 -11.22 3.36 22.26
C ARG A 250 -11.38 4.01 20.89
N LEU A 251 -11.37 3.22 19.81
CA LEU A 251 -11.62 3.72 18.46
C LEU A 251 -13.04 4.28 18.32
N GLU A 252 -14.06 3.57 18.81
CA GLU A 252 -15.45 4.05 18.75
C GLU A 252 -15.63 5.40 19.48
N GLN A 253 -15.01 5.55 20.65
CA GLN A 253 -15.00 6.80 21.40
C GLN A 253 -14.30 7.92 20.61
N LEU A 254 -13.15 7.63 20.01
CA LEU A 254 -12.39 8.59 19.20
C LEU A 254 -13.20 9.06 17.98
N LEU A 255 -13.80 8.12 17.24
CA LEU A 255 -14.63 8.42 16.06
C LEU A 255 -15.88 9.24 16.44
N ALA A 256 -16.45 9.00 17.63
CA ALA A 256 -17.57 9.77 18.15
C ALA A 256 -17.19 11.17 18.64
N ALA A 257 -15.97 11.32 19.21
CA ALA A 257 -15.46 12.58 19.72
C ALA A 257 -14.86 13.49 18.63
N THR A 258 -14.48 12.92 17.49
CA THR A 258 -13.73 13.61 16.42
C THR A 258 -14.58 13.80 15.17
N HIS A 259 -14.58 15.00 14.60
CA HIS A 259 -15.19 15.24 13.30
C HIS A 259 -14.53 14.34 12.23
N PRO A 260 -15.25 13.79 11.24
CA PRO A 260 -14.69 12.85 10.25
C PRO A 260 -13.42 13.32 9.54
N GLU A 261 -13.25 14.63 9.32
CA GLU A 261 -12.00 15.18 8.74
C GLU A 261 -10.76 14.93 9.62
N GLY A 262 -10.94 14.83 10.94
CA GLY A 262 -9.87 14.55 11.89
C GLY A 262 -9.47 13.08 11.96
N TRP A 263 -10.20 12.17 11.30
CA TRP A 263 -9.90 10.73 11.36
C TRP A 263 -8.58 10.35 10.68
N PHE A 264 -8.05 11.23 9.82
CA PHE A 264 -6.78 11.06 9.12
C PHE A 264 -5.60 11.73 9.81
N LEU A 265 -5.82 12.34 10.99
CA LEU A 265 -4.72 12.88 11.78
C LEU A 265 -3.87 11.71 12.30
N THR A 266 -2.58 11.78 12.01
CA THR A 266 -1.61 10.76 12.43
C THR A 266 -1.51 10.73 13.95
N TYR A 267 -1.41 9.53 14.52
CA TYR A 267 -1.14 9.35 15.94
C TYR A 267 0.26 9.86 16.31
N ASP A 268 0.46 10.33 17.54
CA ASP A 268 1.68 11.05 17.94
C ASP A 268 2.99 10.24 17.76
N GLU A 269 2.91 8.92 17.88
CA GLU A 269 4.07 8.00 17.77
C GLU A 269 4.18 7.32 16.39
N ALA A 270 3.19 7.52 15.51
CA ALA A 270 3.16 6.89 14.20
C ALA A 270 3.90 7.73 13.15
N GLU A 271 4.59 7.06 12.22
CA GLU A 271 5.23 7.74 11.09
C GLU A 271 4.20 8.24 10.07
N GLU A 272 4.33 9.48 9.60
CA GLU A 272 3.43 10.00 8.57
C GLU A 272 3.51 9.19 7.26
N ARG A 273 2.36 8.96 6.61
CA ARG A 273 2.31 8.39 5.26
C ARG A 273 2.97 9.35 4.26
N GLU A 274 3.61 8.80 3.23
CA GLU A 274 4.23 9.60 2.17
C GLU A 274 3.20 10.57 1.53
N PRO A 275 3.44 11.90 1.55
CA PRO A 275 2.47 12.87 1.02
C PRO A 275 2.21 12.76 -0.50
N GLY A 276 3.13 12.14 -1.24
CA GLY A 276 3.13 12.01 -2.70
C GLY A 276 2.54 10.70 -3.26
N ARG A 277 2.08 9.78 -2.39
CA ARG A 277 1.64 8.42 -2.77
C ARG A 277 0.46 8.35 -3.74
N GLY A 278 -0.22 9.47 -3.96
CA GLY A 278 -1.26 9.61 -4.98
C GLY A 278 -2.54 8.84 -4.63
N TYR A 279 -3.38 8.66 -5.64
CA TYR A 279 -4.66 7.97 -5.54
C TYR A 279 -4.85 7.10 -6.79
N ARG A 280 -5.66 6.03 -6.69
CA ARG A 280 -6.13 5.32 -7.88
C ARG A 280 -6.87 6.28 -8.82
N ARG A 281 -6.72 6.02 -10.12
CA ARG A 281 -7.34 6.81 -11.19
C ARG A 281 -8.74 6.34 -11.45
#